data_AF-A0A1E4WVH0-F1
#
_entry.id   AF-A0A1E4WVH0-F1
#
_cell.length_a   1.000
_cell.length_b   1.000
_cell.length_c   1.000
_cell.angle_alpha   90.00
_cell.angle_beta   90.00
_cell.angle_gamma   90.00
#
_symmetry.space_group_name_H-M   'P 1'
#
loop_
_entity.id
_entity.type
_entity.pdbx_description
1 polymer ?
#
loop_
_entity_poly.entity_id
_entity_poly.type
_entity_poly.pdbx_seq_one_letter_code
_entity_poly.pdbx_strand_id
1 'polypeptide(L)'
;MSPIMAAARLQGDAKVTRKAWSTCGVVKVHLWELSTGEVIILRNVSGAFETPSKLKQSFDELVNRFREKTQNHVFTPDIVH
;
A
#
# COMPACT_ATOMS: atom_id res chain seq x y z
N MET A 1 -5.06 -14.72 11.77
CA MET A 1 -5.39 -13.30 12.01
C MET A 1 -5.60 -12.61 10.67
N SER A 2 -6.68 -11.85 10.47
CA SER A 2 -6.97 -11.23 9.17
C SER A 2 -5.91 -10.16 8.82
N PRO A 3 -5.32 -10.16 7.61
CA PRO A 3 -4.32 -9.17 7.20
C PRO A 3 -4.85 -7.73 7.18
N ILE A 4 -6.14 -7.54 6.96
CA ILE A 4 -6.80 -6.23 7.09
C ILE A 4 -6.77 -5.76 8.55
N MET A 5 -7.01 -6.67 9.50
CA MET A 5 -6.93 -6.35 10.93
C MET A 5 -5.49 -6.05 11.37
N ALA A 6 -4.51 -6.76 10.80
CA ALA A 6 -3.10 -6.47 11.03
C ALA A 6 -2.72 -5.08 10.47
N ALA A 7 -3.22 -4.70 9.30
CA ALA A 7 -2.98 -3.39 8.72
C ALA A 7 -3.66 -2.28 9.55
N ALA A 8 -4.88 -2.51 10.04
CA ALA A 8 -5.56 -1.58 10.95
C ALA A 8 -4.78 -1.37 12.26
N ARG A 9 -4.19 -2.43 12.82
CA ARG A 9 -3.30 -2.31 14.00
C ARG A 9 -2.03 -1.52 13.70
N LEU A 10 -1.44 -1.67 12.52
CA LEU A 10 -0.28 -0.87 12.09
C LEU A 10 -0.65 0.59 11.87
N GLN A 11 -1.85 0.87 11.35
CA GLN A 11 -2.37 2.22 11.19
C GLN A 11 -2.50 2.91 12.55
N GLY A 12 -3.05 2.21 13.55
CA GLY A 12 -3.35 2.81 14.85
C GLY A 12 -4.30 4.00 14.69
N ASP A 13 -4.01 5.11 15.35
CA ASP A 13 -4.81 6.34 15.28
C ASP A 13 -4.46 7.25 14.09
N ALA A 14 -3.45 6.87 13.29
CA ALA A 14 -3.08 7.66 12.11
C ALA A 14 -4.16 7.59 11.04
N LYS A 15 -4.38 8.71 10.34
CA LYS A 15 -5.34 8.77 9.23
C LYS A 15 -4.66 8.35 7.94
N VAL A 16 -5.38 7.65 7.05
CA VAL A 16 -4.88 7.39 5.69
C VAL A 16 -5.10 8.64 4.85
N THR A 17 -4.03 9.26 4.35
CA THR A 17 -4.03 10.51 3.57
C THR A 17 -4.04 10.27 2.07
N ARG A 18 -3.28 9.26 1.61
CA ARG A 18 -3.19 8.87 0.20
C ARG A 18 -3.24 7.36 0.06
N LYS A 19 -3.75 6.89 -1.08
CA LYS A 19 -3.83 5.47 -1.42
C LYS A 19 -3.30 5.25 -2.81
N ALA A 20 -2.63 4.12 -3.01
CA ALA A 20 -2.30 3.59 -4.31
C ALA A 20 -2.44 2.07 -4.30
N TRP A 21 -2.54 1.48 -5.48
CA TRP A 21 -2.28 0.06 -5.63
C TRP A 21 -1.54 -0.22 -6.94
N SER A 22 -0.73 -1.26 -6.90
CA SER A 22 -0.03 -1.80 -8.07
C SER A 22 -0.53 -3.21 -8.34
N THR A 23 -0.75 -3.55 -9.60
CA THR A 23 -1.05 -4.93 -10.02
C THR A 23 0.01 -5.42 -10.98
N CYS A 24 0.47 -6.67 -10.81
CA CYS A 24 1.40 -7.36 -11.69
C CYS A 24 1.02 -8.84 -11.73
N GLY A 25 0.37 -9.28 -12.81
CA GLY A 25 -0.19 -10.62 -12.91
C GLY A 25 -1.15 -10.91 -11.75
N VAL A 26 -0.84 -11.95 -10.97
CA VAL A 26 -1.62 -12.39 -9.79
C VAL A 26 -1.31 -11.62 -8.51
N VAL A 27 -0.35 -10.69 -8.55
CA VAL A 27 0.09 -9.92 -7.39
C VAL A 27 -0.58 -8.55 -7.40
N LYS A 28 -1.26 -8.21 -6.31
CA LYS A 28 -1.78 -6.87 -6.03
C LYS A 28 -1.14 -6.32 -4.77
N VAL A 29 -0.56 -5.13 -4.84
CA VAL A 29 0.05 -4.43 -3.71
C VAL A 29 -0.77 -3.19 -3.43
N HIS A 30 -1.21 -3.02 -2.19
CA HIS A 30 -1.85 -1.81 -1.69
C HIS A 30 -0.82 -0.97 -0.92
N LEU A 31 -0.83 0.33 -1.16
CA LEU A 31 -0.03 1.33 -0.46
C LEU A 31 -0.97 2.35 0.16
N TRP A 32 -0.87 2.54 1.48
CA TRP A 32 -1.65 3.54 2.22
C TRP A 32 -0.70 4.46 2.97
N GLU A 33 -0.63 5.70 2.55
CA GLU A 33 0.10 6.72 3.29
C GLU A 33 -0.69 7.12 4.53
N LEU A 34 0.01 7.19 5.65
CA LEU A 34 -0.51 7.66 6.92
C LEU A 34 -0.20 9.15 7.12
N SER A 35 -0.99 9.81 7.95
CA SER A 35 -0.77 11.21 8.36
C SER A 35 0.57 11.44 9.08
N THR A 36 1.25 10.37 9.50
CA THR A 36 2.61 10.39 10.07
C THR A 36 3.71 10.44 9.01
N GLY A 37 3.36 10.32 7.71
CA GLY A 37 4.30 10.20 6.59
C GLY A 37 4.77 8.77 6.31
N GLU A 38 4.44 7.81 7.18
CA GLU A 38 4.73 6.39 6.99
C GLU A 38 3.76 5.76 5.99
N VAL A 39 4.15 4.65 5.36
CA VAL A 39 3.31 3.94 4.38
C VAL A 39 3.08 2.51 4.83
N ILE A 40 1.81 2.10 4.88
CA ILE A 40 1.46 0.68 5.03
C ILE A 40 1.48 0.02 3.65
N ILE A 41 2.20 -1.08 3.54
CA ILE A 41 2.18 -1.97 2.38
C ILE A 41 1.45 -3.26 2.72
N LEU A 42 0.49 -3.64 1.87
CA LEU A 42 -0.24 -4.90 1.98
C LEU A 42 -0.23 -5.61 0.62
N ARG A 43 0.32 -6.82 0.57
CA ARG A 43 0.37 -7.63 -0.65
C ARG A 43 -0.70 -8.71 -0.65
N ASN A 44 -1.35 -8.89 -1.78
CA ASN A 44 -2.22 -10.00 -2.10
C ASN A 44 -1.60 -10.79 -3.25
N VAL A 45 -1.39 -12.09 -3.07
CA VAL A 45 -0.84 -13.00 -4.08
C VAL A 45 -1.89 -14.07 -4.32
N SER A 46 -2.49 -14.10 -5.51
CA SER A 46 -3.49 -15.11 -5.89
C SER A 46 -4.65 -15.25 -4.89
N GLY A 47 -5.11 -14.14 -4.30
CA GLY A 47 -6.20 -14.12 -3.33
C GLY A 47 -5.75 -14.24 -1.86
N ALA A 48 -4.50 -14.64 -1.59
CA ALA A 48 -3.96 -14.73 -0.23
C ALA A 48 -3.22 -13.44 0.13
N PHE A 49 -3.59 -12.84 1.27
CA PHE A 49 -2.91 -11.64 1.78
C PHE A 49 -1.69 -12.02 2.62
N GLU A 50 -0.56 -11.39 2.34
CA GLU A 50 0.64 -11.43 3.17
C GLU A 50 0.49 -10.52 4.41
N THR A 51 1.34 -10.73 5.41
CA THR A 51 1.40 -9.85 6.57
C THR A 51 1.75 -8.42 6.15
N PRO A 52 0.92 -7.41 6.47
CA PRO A 52 1.21 -6.03 6.12
C PRO A 52 2.45 -5.53 6.87
N SER A 53 3.13 -4.57 6.27
CA SER A 53 4.31 -3.92 6.87
C SER A 53 4.15 -2.41 6.84
N LYS A 54 4.79 -1.73 7.79
CA LYS A 54 4.86 -0.27 7.84
C LYS A 54 6.25 0.17 7.41
N LEU A 55 6.30 1.08 6.47
CA LEU A 55 7.49 1.56 5.79
C LEU A 55 7.73 3.03 6.14
N LYS A 56 9.00 3.42 6.27
CA LYS A 56 9.41 4.81 6.51
C LYS A 56 9.68 5.59 5.22
N GLN A 57 9.74 4.90 4.08
CA GLN A 57 9.88 5.52 2.77
C GLN A 57 8.66 6.36 2.43
N SER A 58 8.87 7.44 1.68
CA SER A 58 7.77 8.30 1.26
C SER A 58 6.85 7.57 0.28
N PHE A 59 5.57 7.97 0.29
CA PHE A 59 4.57 7.40 -0.61
C PHE A 59 4.97 7.57 -2.09
N ASP A 60 5.49 8.74 -2.45
CA ASP A 60 5.89 9.04 -3.84
C ASP A 60 7.09 8.20 -4.29
N GLU A 61 8.08 7.98 -3.41
CA GLU A 61 9.22 7.10 -3.71
C GLU A 61 8.74 5.67 -3.98
N LEU A 62 7.84 5.14 -3.15
CA LEU A 62 7.30 3.80 -3.32
C LEU A 62 6.48 3.68 -4.60
N VAL A 63 5.57 4.62 -4.85
CA VAL A 63 4.75 4.65 -6.08
C VAL A 63 5.63 4.71 -7.31
N ASN A 64 6.65 5.58 -7.34
CA ASN A 64 7.57 5.68 -8.47
C ASN A 64 8.36 4.39 -8.69
N ARG A 65 8.84 3.75 -7.63
CA ARG A 65 9.50 2.44 -7.73
C ARG A 65 8.60 1.35 -8.32
N PHE A 66 7.30 1.38 -8.02
CA PHE A 66 6.35 0.46 -8.68
C PHE A 66 6.13 0.84 -10.15
N ARG A 67 6.07 2.13 -10.50
CA ARG A 67 5.90 2.60 -11.88
C ARG A 67 7.11 2.30 -12.78
N GLU A 68 8.32 2.33 -12.23
CA GLU A 68 9.55 2.01 -12.97
C GLU A 68 9.60 0.55 -13.45
N LYS A 69 8.86 -0.36 -12.81
CA LYS A 69 8.78 -1.76 -13.23
C LYS A 69 7.74 -1.92 -14.34
N THR A 70 8.21 -2.24 -15.55
CA THR A 70 7.40 -2.29 -16.79
C THR A 70 6.15 -3.17 -16.71
N GLN A 71 6.14 -4.21 -15.87
CA GLN A 71 5.00 -5.13 -15.72
C GLN A 71 3.94 -4.67 -14.72
N ASN A 72 4.19 -3.57 -14.00
CA ASN A 72 3.28 -3.06 -12.99
C ASN A 72 2.30 -2.05 -13.60
N HIS A 73 1.03 -2.22 -13.29
CA HIS A 73 0.02 -1.19 -13.48
C HIS A 73 -0.25 -0.52 -12.13
N VAL A 74 0.11 0.75 -12.01
CA VAL A 74 -0.02 1.53 -10.77
C VAL A 74 -1.18 2.49 -10.89
N PHE A 75 -2.08 2.44 -9.91
CA PHE A 75 -3.25 3.30 -9.80
C PHE A 75 -3.12 4.14 -8.54
N THR A 76 -3.26 5.45 -8.70
CA THR A 76 -3.28 6.44 -7.63
C THR A 76 -4.63 7.16 -7.71
N PRO A 77 -5.67 6.71 -6.99
CA PRO A 77 -6.92 7.47 -6.91
C PRO A 77 -6.65 8.88 -6.38
N ASP A 78 -7.35 9.87 -6.93
CA ASP A 78 -7.30 11.23 -6.42
C ASP A 78 -7.70 11.27 -4.94
N ILE A 79 -7.09 12.22 -4.23
CA ILE A 79 -7.03 12.32 -2.77
C ILE A 79 -8.43 12.14 -2.14
N VAL A 80 -8.53 11.26 -1.15
CA VAL A 80 -9.72 11.15 -0.30
C VAL A 80 -9.69 12.33 0.67
N HIS A 81 -10.50 13.37 0.39
CA HIS A 81 -10.72 14.50 1.29
C HIS A 81 -11.44 14.10 2.58
#